data_AF-A0A947RVJ0-F1
#
_entry.id   AF-A0A947RVJ0-F1
#
_cell.length_a   1.000
_cell.length_b   1.000
_cell.length_c   1.000
_cell.angle_alpha   90.00
_cell.angle_beta   90.00
_cell.angle_gamma   90.00
#
_symmetry.space_group_name_H-M   'P 1'
#
loop_
_entity.id
_entity.type
_entity.pdbx_description
1 polymer ?
#
loop_
_entity_poly.entity_id
_entity_poly.type
_entity_poly.pdbx_seq_one_letter_code
_entity_poly.pdbx_strand_id
1 'polypeptide(L)'
;ILAEYGIRYFFVEAHGVLFGSPRPKYGVYSPYLTKSGTAVFGRDIESSKAVWSSKEGYPGDYNYREYYRDIGFDLDYDYVKPFINGCGTRVNTGIKYHRITGKGDNKELYHRERAMNTASDHAGNFMFNRQKQVEHLSGVMDRKPVITSPYDAELFGHWWFEGPEWLSFLFKKMCHDQDDIKPITPSEYMDMYDDYPVIEPSSSSWGYKGYSEMWLDGSNDWIYRHLHKMAELMIKAANDHKNAEGIAARTLNQMARELLLAQSSDWAFIMRTGTFSEYAVERTKDHIARFLTLHAQLRNGSIDEKLLSDAESKYNVFGNINYSMYEG
;
A
#
# COMPACT_ATOMS: atom_id res chain seq x y z
N ILE A 1 6.65 -2.86 20.20
CA ILE A 1 6.37 -1.78 19.21
C ILE A 1 4.89 -1.47 19.04
N LEU A 2 4.07 -2.18 18.23
CA LEU A 2 2.68 -1.75 17.94
C LEU A 2 1.84 -1.48 19.20
N ALA A 3 1.88 -2.41 20.17
CA ALA A 3 1.20 -2.27 21.45
C ALA A 3 1.71 -1.09 22.30
N GLU A 4 3.02 -0.80 22.27
CA GLU A 4 3.62 0.34 23.01
C GLU A 4 3.11 1.68 22.50
N TYR A 5 2.77 1.78 21.21
CA TYR A 5 2.20 2.97 20.59
C TYR A 5 0.65 2.98 20.58
N GLY A 6 0.00 2.05 21.29
CA GLY A 6 -1.46 2.01 21.39
C GLY A 6 -2.18 1.57 20.10
N ILE A 7 -1.47 0.98 19.13
CA ILE A 7 -2.10 0.44 17.93
C ILE A 7 -2.85 -0.85 18.28
N ARG A 8 -4.18 -0.82 18.11
CA ARG A 8 -5.08 -1.91 18.53
C ARG A 8 -5.11 -3.09 17.55
N TYR A 9 -4.86 -2.87 16.26
CA TYR A 9 -4.93 -3.94 15.25
C TYR A 9 -4.02 -3.70 14.04
N PHE A 10 -3.74 -4.77 13.29
CA PHE A 10 -3.09 -4.74 11.97
C PHE A 10 -3.60 -5.88 11.08
N PHE A 11 -3.13 -5.92 9.84
CA PHE A 11 -3.55 -6.87 8.81
C PHE A 11 -2.36 -7.71 8.34
N VAL A 12 -2.62 -8.96 7.97
CA VAL A 12 -1.64 -9.88 7.40
C VAL A 12 -2.22 -10.64 6.21
N GLU A 13 -1.34 -11.19 5.38
CA GLU A 13 -1.75 -12.16 4.36
C GLU A 13 -2.34 -13.42 5.01
N ALA A 14 -3.21 -14.14 4.30
CA ALA A 14 -3.93 -15.29 4.80
C ALA A 14 -3.02 -16.31 5.51
N HIS A 15 -1.88 -16.64 4.91
CA HIS A 15 -0.93 -17.61 5.48
C HIS A 15 -0.25 -17.11 6.77
N GLY A 16 -0.19 -15.80 7.01
CA GLY A 16 0.26 -15.23 8.27
C GLY A 16 -0.61 -15.64 9.45
N VAL A 17 -1.93 -15.76 9.25
CA VAL A 17 -2.85 -16.33 10.24
C VAL A 17 -2.85 -17.85 10.15
N LEU A 18 -3.06 -18.43 8.96
CA LEU A 18 -3.27 -19.87 8.78
C LEU A 18 -2.10 -20.74 9.27
N PHE A 19 -0.87 -20.22 9.21
CA PHE A 19 0.33 -20.89 9.73
C PHE A 19 0.78 -20.38 11.12
N GLY A 20 -0.06 -19.58 11.78
CA GLY A 20 0.17 -19.12 13.14
C GLY A 20 0.11 -20.25 14.18
N SER A 21 0.67 -19.98 15.36
CA SER A 21 0.73 -20.93 16.48
C SER A 21 0.11 -20.34 17.76
N PRO A 22 -0.83 -21.03 18.43
CA PRO A 22 -1.44 -22.30 18.05
C PRO A 22 -2.29 -22.19 16.78
N ARG A 23 -2.68 -23.33 16.20
CA ARG A 23 -3.46 -23.38 14.96
C ARG A 23 -4.73 -22.51 15.09
N PRO A 24 -4.99 -21.58 14.16
CA PRO A 24 -6.12 -20.65 14.25
C PRO A 24 -7.46 -21.38 14.10
N LYS A 25 -8.30 -21.33 15.13
CA LYS A 25 -9.61 -22.02 15.19
C LYS A 25 -10.58 -21.61 14.07
N TYR A 26 -10.65 -20.31 13.75
CA TYR A 26 -11.58 -19.67 12.82
C TYR A 26 -10.97 -19.36 11.44
N GLY A 27 -9.79 -19.89 11.11
CA GLY A 27 -9.08 -19.52 9.88
C GLY A 27 -8.81 -18.01 9.82
N VAL A 28 -9.10 -17.36 8.69
CA VAL A 28 -8.94 -15.90 8.52
C VAL A 28 -10.21 -15.11 8.85
N TYR A 29 -11.27 -15.79 9.32
CA TYR A 29 -12.62 -15.23 9.42
C TYR A 29 -12.97 -14.68 10.81
N SER A 30 -11.99 -14.57 11.69
CA SER A 30 -12.05 -13.83 12.96
C SER A 30 -10.66 -13.24 13.20
N PRO A 31 -10.56 -12.06 13.85
CA PRO A 31 -9.29 -11.60 14.37
C PRO A 31 -8.82 -12.50 15.52
N TYR A 32 -7.52 -12.39 15.79
CA TYR A 32 -6.81 -13.01 16.89
C TYR A 32 -5.98 -11.96 17.62
N LEU A 33 -5.61 -12.21 18.87
CA LEU A 33 -4.66 -11.34 19.58
C LEU A 33 -3.26 -11.90 19.46
N THR A 34 -2.26 -11.03 19.32
CA THR A 34 -0.88 -11.39 19.58
C THR A 34 -0.66 -11.54 21.09
N LYS A 35 0.49 -12.12 21.49
CA LYS A 35 0.92 -12.15 22.91
C LYS A 35 0.97 -10.76 23.56
N SER A 36 1.16 -9.71 22.76
CA SER A 36 1.18 -8.31 23.21
C SER A 36 -0.20 -7.64 23.24
N GLY A 37 -1.27 -8.37 22.90
CA GLY A 37 -2.66 -7.87 22.92
C GLY A 37 -3.07 -7.04 21.69
N THR A 38 -2.25 -6.96 20.65
CA THR A 38 -2.63 -6.30 19.38
C THR A 38 -3.40 -7.29 18.52
N ALA A 39 -4.53 -6.90 17.95
CA ALA A 39 -5.31 -7.78 17.09
C ALA A 39 -4.70 -7.94 15.69
N VAL A 40 -4.85 -9.11 15.09
CA VAL A 40 -4.43 -9.43 13.73
C VAL A 40 -5.62 -9.92 12.91
N PHE A 41 -5.83 -9.30 11.75
CA PHE A 41 -6.84 -9.70 10.78
C PHE A 41 -6.17 -10.35 9.56
N GLY A 42 -6.64 -11.54 9.17
CA GLY A 42 -6.16 -12.25 8.00
C GLY A 42 -6.95 -11.85 6.75
N ARG A 43 -6.24 -11.62 5.64
CA ARG A 43 -6.84 -11.40 4.33
C ARG A 43 -7.68 -12.60 3.88
N ASP A 44 -8.86 -12.34 3.34
CA ASP A 44 -9.70 -13.36 2.71
C ASP A 44 -9.26 -13.63 1.26
N ILE A 45 -9.10 -14.91 0.93
CA ILE A 45 -8.60 -15.37 -0.37
C ILE A 45 -9.68 -15.24 -1.45
N GLU A 46 -10.95 -15.51 -1.11
CA GLU A 46 -12.04 -15.55 -2.08
C GLU A 46 -12.38 -14.16 -2.63
N SER A 47 -12.54 -13.17 -1.75
CA SER A 47 -12.78 -11.76 -2.12
C SER A 47 -11.60 -11.16 -2.88
N SER A 48 -10.38 -11.58 -2.55
CA SER A 48 -9.18 -11.14 -3.25
C SER A 48 -9.18 -11.58 -4.72
N LYS A 49 -9.54 -12.84 -4.99
CA LYS A 49 -9.57 -13.36 -6.36
C LYS A 49 -10.60 -12.63 -7.24
N ALA A 50 -11.77 -12.33 -6.69
CA ALA A 50 -12.89 -11.71 -7.43
C ALA A 50 -12.57 -10.28 -7.92
N VAL A 51 -11.75 -9.54 -7.18
CA VAL A 51 -11.49 -8.12 -7.46
C VAL A 51 -10.09 -7.89 -8.02
N TRP A 52 -9.06 -8.60 -7.54
CA TRP A 52 -7.66 -8.32 -7.87
C TRP A 52 -7.21 -8.90 -9.23
N SER A 53 -7.94 -9.87 -9.77
CA SER A 53 -7.57 -10.48 -11.05
C SER A 53 -8.03 -9.62 -12.22
N SER A 54 -7.10 -9.06 -13.00
CA SER A 54 -7.43 -8.36 -14.26
C SER A 54 -7.92 -9.29 -15.37
N LYS A 55 -7.78 -10.62 -15.19
CA LYS A 55 -8.22 -11.64 -16.16
C LYS A 55 -9.51 -12.36 -15.77
N GLU A 56 -9.69 -12.63 -14.48
CA GLU A 56 -10.80 -13.42 -13.94
C GLU A 56 -11.71 -12.60 -13.02
N GLY A 57 -11.28 -11.40 -12.62
CA GLY A 57 -11.99 -10.54 -11.69
C GLY A 57 -12.74 -9.43 -12.41
N TYR A 58 -13.58 -8.73 -11.65
CA TYR A 58 -14.47 -7.70 -12.17
C TYR A 58 -13.77 -6.62 -13.01
N PRO A 59 -12.60 -6.07 -12.63
CA PRO A 59 -11.96 -4.99 -13.40
C PRO A 59 -11.64 -5.34 -14.87
N GLY A 60 -11.58 -6.62 -15.21
CA GLY A 60 -11.30 -7.09 -16.57
C GLY A 60 -12.51 -7.09 -17.52
N ASP A 61 -13.71 -6.68 -17.06
CA ASP A 61 -14.91 -6.73 -17.89
C ASP A 61 -14.80 -5.89 -19.15
N TYR A 62 -15.32 -6.42 -20.27
CA TYR A 62 -15.19 -5.77 -21.57
C TYR A 62 -15.96 -4.46 -21.67
N ASN A 63 -16.90 -4.18 -20.77
CA ASN A 63 -17.64 -2.92 -20.71
C ASN A 63 -16.93 -1.81 -19.93
N TYR A 64 -15.88 -2.13 -19.15
CA TYR A 64 -15.13 -1.14 -18.39
C TYR A 64 -14.12 -0.38 -19.24
N ARG A 65 -13.75 0.82 -18.78
CA ARG A 65 -12.81 1.71 -19.46
C ARG A 65 -11.43 1.06 -19.59
N GLU A 66 -10.87 1.08 -20.80
CA GLU A 66 -9.52 0.58 -21.08
C GLU A 66 -8.46 1.54 -20.53
N TYR A 67 -7.62 1.05 -19.61
CA TYR A 67 -6.59 1.84 -18.95
C TYR A 67 -5.49 2.27 -19.93
N TYR A 68 -5.12 1.41 -20.88
CA TYR A 68 -3.98 1.62 -21.77
C TYR A 68 -4.30 2.39 -23.05
N ARG A 69 -5.55 2.81 -23.28
CA ARG A 69 -5.95 3.65 -24.42
C ARG A 69 -6.21 5.07 -23.96
N ASP A 70 -5.37 6.00 -24.40
CA ASP A 70 -5.40 7.40 -23.97
C ASP A 70 -5.13 8.30 -25.16
N ILE A 71 -5.78 9.47 -25.19
CA ILE A 71 -5.62 10.42 -26.29
C ILE A 71 -4.16 10.87 -26.48
N GLY A 72 -3.34 10.83 -25.41
CA GLY A 72 -1.91 11.12 -25.49
C GLY A 72 -1.14 10.18 -26.41
N PHE A 73 -1.67 8.99 -26.67
CA PHE A 73 -1.13 8.03 -27.64
C PHE A 73 -1.90 7.99 -28.96
N ASP A 74 -3.20 8.30 -28.92
CA ASP A 74 -4.09 8.09 -30.07
C ASP A 74 -4.17 9.29 -31.02
N LEU A 75 -4.12 10.52 -30.49
CA LEU A 75 -4.32 11.73 -31.30
C LEU A 75 -3.03 12.21 -31.97
N ASP A 76 -3.21 13.06 -32.98
CA ASP A 76 -2.13 13.69 -33.73
C ASP A 76 -1.11 14.36 -32.79
N TYR A 77 0.18 14.23 -33.13
CA TYR A 77 1.27 14.68 -32.26
C TYR A 77 1.21 16.19 -32.02
N ASP A 78 0.99 16.99 -33.05
CA ASP A 78 1.01 18.46 -32.92
C ASP A 78 -0.15 18.96 -32.05
N TYR A 79 -1.28 18.25 -32.09
CA TYR A 79 -2.42 18.52 -31.21
C TYR A 79 -2.11 18.20 -29.74
N VAL A 80 -1.50 17.04 -29.45
CA VAL A 80 -1.26 16.62 -28.06
C VAL A 80 0.02 17.17 -27.44
N LYS A 81 0.96 17.67 -28.27
CA LYS A 81 2.27 18.18 -27.83
C LYS A 81 2.21 19.13 -26.62
N PRO A 82 1.27 20.08 -26.52
CA PRO A 82 1.18 20.98 -25.36
C PRO A 82 0.76 20.28 -24.06
N PHE A 83 0.23 19.06 -24.13
CA PHE A 83 -0.38 18.32 -23.02
C PHE A 83 0.41 17.07 -22.60
N ILE A 84 1.51 16.75 -23.28
CA ILE A 84 2.40 15.62 -22.97
C ILE A 84 3.71 16.12 -22.33
N ASN A 85 4.69 15.23 -22.12
CA ASN A 85 5.95 15.59 -21.49
C ASN A 85 6.66 16.72 -22.27
N GLY A 86 7.28 17.67 -21.56
CA GLY A 86 8.02 18.79 -22.16
C GLY A 86 9.18 18.38 -23.08
N CYS A 87 9.70 17.16 -22.95
CA CYS A 87 10.68 16.61 -23.91
C CYS A 87 10.06 16.02 -25.19
N GLY A 88 8.73 16.04 -25.32
CA GLY A 88 7.99 15.54 -26.47
C GLY A 88 7.60 14.07 -26.41
N THR A 89 7.90 13.36 -25.32
CA THR A 89 7.49 11.95 -25.11
C THR A 89 6.00 11.85 -24.82
N ARG A 90 5.29 10.97 -25.54
CA ARG A 90 3.87 10.68 -25.30
C ARG A 90 3.66 10.02 -23.94
N VAL A 91 2.64 10.49 -23.22
CA VAL A 91 2.25 10.00 -21.89
C VAL A 91 0.73 9.96 -21.80
N ASN A 92 0.20 9.26 -20.81
CA ASN A 92 -1.23 9.33 -20.50
C ASN A 92 -1.62 10.77 -20.12
N THR A 93 -2.67 11.29 -20.74
CA THR A 93 -3.31 12.56 -20.40
C THR A 93 -4.40 12.40 -19.35
N GLY A 94 -4.91 11.17 -19.18
CA GLY A 94 -6.03 10.84 -18.31
C GLY A 94 -7.38 10.80 -19.02
N ILE A 95 -7.45 11.25 -20.28
CA ILE A 95 -8.67 11.19 -21.10
C ILE A 95 -8.62 9.93 -21.97
N LYS A 96 -9.53 8.99 -21.68
CA LYS A 96 -9.56 7.64 -22.23
C LYS A 96 -10.96 7.31 -22.73
N TYR A 97 -11.11 7.10 -24.04
CA TYR A 97 -12.42 6.95 -24.71
C TYR A 97 -12.80 5.51 -25.07
N HIS A 98 -11.97 4.53 -24.74
CA HIS A 98 -12.18 3.15 -25.15
C HIS A 98 -12.54 2.26 -23.97
N ARG A 99 -13.26 1.16 -24.24
CA ARG A 99 -13.51 0.07 -23.30
C ARG A 99 -12.56 -1.10 -23.56
N ILE A 100 -12.46 -2.02 -22.61
CA ILE A 100 -11.55 -3.17 -22.69
C ILE A 100 -11.84 -4.04 -23.92
N THR A 101 -13.11 -4.22 -24.32
CA THR A 101 -13.57 -4.94 -25.54
C THR A 101 -13.24 -6.42 -25.63
N GLY A 102 -12.02 -6.82 -25.30
CA GLY A 102 -11.46 -8.15 -25.46
C GLY A 102 -9.93 -8.09 -25.51
N LYS A 103 -9.33 -9.18 -25.98
CA LYS A 103 -7.86 -9.25 -26.17
C LYS A 103 -7.45 -8.55 -27.48
N GLY A 104 -6.28 -7.93 -27.48
CA GLY A 104 -5.70 -7.23 -28.64
C GLY A 104 -5.93 -5.72 -28.62
N ASP A 105 -5.54 -5.05 -29.71
CA ASP A 105 -5.49 -3.57 -29.79
C ASP A 105 -6.78 -2.93 -30.32
N ASN A 106 -7.68 -3.73 -30.88
CA ASN A 106 -8.95 -3.25 -31.40
C ASN A 106 -9.94 -3.02 -30.25
N LYS A 107 -9.95 -1.78 -29.75
CA LYS A 107 -10.80 -1.35 -28.66
C LYS A 107 -11.97 -0.53 -29.20
N GLU A 108 -13.16 -0.78 -28.67
CA GLU A 108 -14.36 -0.04 -29.02
C GLU A 108 -14.55 1.17 -28.09
N LEU A 109 -15.44 2.08 -28.47
CA LEU A 109 -15.74 3.25 -27.64
C LEU A 109 -16.39 2.85 -26.31
N TYR A 110 -16.03 3.60 -25.28
CA TYR A 110 -16.56 3.46 -23.93
C TYR A 110 -18.01 3.94 -23.86
N HIS A 111 -18.87 3.14 -23.22
CA HIS A 111 -20.27 3.45 -22.99
C HIS A 111 -20.57 3.44 -21.49
N ARG A 112 -20.63 4.63 -20.87
CA ARG A 112 -20.79 4.78 -19.42
C ARG A 112 -21.99 4.03 -18.88
N GLU A 113 -23.15 4.11 -19.54
CA GLU A 113 -24.37 3.42 -19.08
C GLU A 113 -24.17 1.90 -18.95
N ARG A 114 -23.53 1.27 -19.94
CA ARG A 114 -23.21 -0.17 -19.90
C ARG A 114 -22.27 -0.48 -18.74
N ALA A 115 -21.23 0.33 -18.58
CA ALA A 115 -20.26 0.17 -17.51
C ALA A 115 -20.91 0.30 -16.11
N MET A 116 -21.85 1.23 -15.93
CA MET A 116 -22.59 1.39 -14.66
C MET A 116 -23.50 0.20 -14.36
N ASN A 117 -24.20 -0.33 -15.38
CA ASN A 117 -25.02 -1.54 -15.22
C ASN A 117 -24.15 -2.74 -14.83
N THR A 118 -23.02 -2.94 -15.52
CA THR A 118 -22.03 -3.96 -15.18
C THR A 118 -21.49 -3.80 -13.76
N ALA A 119 -21.19 -2.57 -13.32
CA ALA A 119 -20.74 -2.29 -11.95
C ALA A 119 -21.79 -2.64 -10.90
N SER A 120 -23.06 -2.32 -11.15
CA SER A 120 -24.17 -2.72 -10.28
C SER A 120 -24.32 -4.25 -10.20
N ASP A 121 -24.23 -4.94 -11.34
CA ASP A 121 -24.34 -6.41 -11.40
C ASP A 121 -23.17 -7.09 -10.67
N HIS A 122 -21.94 -6.59 -10.88
CA HIS A 122 -20.75 -7.07 -10.20
C HIS A 122 -20.79 -6.81 -8.69
N ALA A 123 -21.36 -5.68 -8.26
CA ALA A 123 -21.57 -5.40 -6.84
C ALA A 123 -22.58 -6.39 -6.23
N GLY A 124 -23.68 -6.67 -6.94
CA GLY A 124 -24.66 -7.68 -6.53
C GLY A 124 -24.06 -9.10 -6.46
N ASN A 125 -23.24 -9.47 -7.45
CA ASN A 125 -22.55 -10.76 -7.45
C ASN A 125 -21.55 -10.89 -6.29
N PHE A 126 -20.76 -9.86 -6.01
CA PHE A 126 -19.85 -9.86 -4.88
C PHE A 126 -20.62 -10.01 -3.55
N MET A 127 -21.68 -9.22 -3.36
CA MET A 127 -22.54 -9.30 -2.18
C MET A 127 -23.10 -10.71 -1.99
N PHE A 128 -23.69 -11.30 -3.04
CA PHE A 128 -24.24 -12.66 -3.01
C PHE A 128 -23.20 -13.70 -2.57
N ASN A 129 -21.99 -13.63 -3.14
CA ASN A 129 -20.91 -14.54 -2.77
C ASN A 129 -20.48 -14.37 -1.30
N ARG A 130 -20.44 -13.13 -0.79
CA ARG A 130 -20.14 -12.86 0.62
C ARG A 130 -21.27 -13.37 1.54
N GLN A 131 -22.53 -13.23 1.15
CA GLN A 131 -23.66 -13.80 1.89
C GLN A 131 -23.53 -15.33 2.01
N LYS A 132 -23.23 -16.02 0.90
CA LYS A 132 -23.02 -17.48 0.92
C LYS A 132 -21.81 -17.90 1.75
N GLN A 133 -20.74 -17.12 1.71
CA GLN A 133 -19.57 -17.35 2.54
C GLN A 133 -19.90 -17.20 4.04
N VAL A 134 -20.61 -16.12 4.42
CA VAL A 134 -21.07 -15.90 5.80
C VAL A 134 -22.07 -16.96 6.27
N GLU A 135 -23.02 -17.35 5.42
CA GLU A 135 -24.01 -18.41 5.70
C GLU A 135 -23.31 -19.72 6.06
N HIS A 136 -22.34 -20.14 5.24
CA HIS A 136 -21.55 -21.34 5.50
C HIS A 136 -20.74 -21.24 6.80
N LEU A 137 -20.00 -20.14 6.97
CA LEU A 137 -19.12 -19.94 8.13
C LEU A 137 -19.90 -19.84 9.45
N SER A 138 -21.07 -19.22 9.43
CA SER A 138 -21.94 -19.11 10.62
C SER A 138 -22.45 -20.47 11.09
N GLY A 139 -22.50 -21.48 10.21
CA GLY A 139 -22.85 -22.86 10.58
C GLY A 139 -21.74 -23.62 11.30
N VAL A 140 -20.48 -23.15 11.24
CA VAL A 140 -19.30 -23.83 11.79
C VAL A 140 -18.52 -22.99 12.81
N MET A 141 -18.86 -21.72 12.97
CA MET A 141 -18.23 -20.79 13.91
C MET A 141 -19.19 -20.45 15.06
N ASP A 142 -18.65 -20.33 16.27
CA ASP A 142 -19.37 -19.88 17.47
C ASP A 142 -19.39 -18.35 17.62
N ARG A 143 -18.97 -17.62 16.58
CA ARG A 143 -18.93 -16.16 16.49
C ARG A 143 -19.26 -15.72 15.08
N LYS A 144 -19.70 -14.47 14.92
CA LYS A 144 -20.03 -13.91 13.61
C LYS A 144 -18.76 -13.83 12.76
N PRO A 145 -18.70 -14.44 11.57
CA PRO A 145 -17.51 -14.34 10.73
C PRO A 145 -17.31 -12.90 10.23
N VAL A 146 -16.06 -12.49 10.09
CA VAL A 146 -15.65 -11.24 9.43
C VAL A 146 -14.80 -11.56 8.20
N ILE A 147 -15.16 -10.97 7.06
CA ILE A 147 -14.43 -11.14 5.80
C ILE A 147 -13.58 -9.89 5.59
N THR A 148 -12.26 -10.06 5.64
CA THR A 148 -11.31 -8.95 5.51
C THR A 148 -10.80 -8.87 4.07
N SER A 149 -11.22 -7.84 3.34
CA SER A 149 -10.90 -7.65 1.92
C SER A 149 -10.06 -6.39 1.68
N PRO A 150 -8.75 -6.41 1.96
CA PRO A 150 -7.86 -5.29 1.70
C PRO A 150 -7.49 -5.19 0.21
N TYR A 151 -7.48 -3.98 -0.32
CA TYR A 151 -7.13 -3.66 -1.71
C TYR A 151 -6.35 -2.35 -1.74
N ASP A 152 -5.49 -2.15 -2.74
CA ASP A 152 -4.87 -0.83 -2.94
C ASP A 152 -5.93 0.19 -3.35
N ALA A 153 -5.89 1.36 -2.73
CA ALA A 153 -6.89 2.41 -2.97
C ALA A 153 -6.91 2.86 -4.44
N GLU A 154 -5.76 2.89 -5.10
CA GLU A 154 -5.65 3.23 -6.53
C GLU A 154 -6.31 2.21 -7.46
N LEU A 155 -6.65 1.00 -6.98
CA LEU A 155 -7.47 0.11 -7.78
C LEU A 155 -8.80 0.80 -8.15
N PHE A 156 -9.42 1.50 -7.20
CA PHE A 156 -10.73 2.09 -7.37
C PHE A 156 -10.63 3.52 -7.92
N GLY A 157 -10.81 3.66 -9.24
CA GLY A 157 -10.92 4.92 -9.96
C GLY A 157 -9.72 5.22 -10.85
N HIS A 158 -8.55 4.68 -10.52
CA HIS A 158 -7.35 4.81 -11.36
C HIS A 158 -7.19 3.60 -12.28
N TRP A 159 -6.86 2.42 -11.73
CA TRP A 159 -6.73 1.19 -12.52
C TRP A 159 -8.07 0.68 -13.04
N TRP A 160 -9.06 0.60 -12.16
CA TRP A 160 -10.45 0.29 -12.49
C TRP A 160 -11.31 1.53 -12.35
N PHE A 161 -11.63 2.16 -13.48
CA PHE A 161 -12.28 3.47 -13.50
C PHE A 161 -13.62 3.49 -12.77
N GLU A 162 -14.42 2.44 -12.93
CA GLU A 162 -15.75 2.28 -12.33
C GLU A 162 -15.71 1.73 -10.89
N GLY A 163 -14.52 1.51 -10.34
CA GLY A 163 -14.34 0.97 -8.99
C GLY A 163 -15.06 1.77 -7.89
N PRO A 164 -15.05 3.11 -7.89
CA PRO A 164 -15.78 3.91 -6.90
C PRO A 164 -17.30 3.72 -7.01
N GLU A 165 -17.84 3.67 -8.23
CA GLU A 165 -19.27 3.40 -8.46
C GLU A 165 -19.64 1.97 -8.04
N TRP A 166 -18.80 0.98 -8.31
CA TRP A 166 -18.98 -0.38 -7.80
C TRP A 166 -19.03 -0.42 -6.27
N LEU A 167 -18.12 0.25 -5.57
CA LEU A 167 -18.16 0.37 -4.10
C LEU A 167 -19.46 1.02 -3.61
N SER A 168 -19.91 2.07 -4.32
CA SER A 168 -21.18 2.74 -4.00
C SER A 168 -22.38 1.80 -4.17
N PHE A 169 -22.43 1.05 -5.27
CA PHE A 169 -23.47 0.05 -5.49
C PHE A 169 -23.42 -1.05 -4.44
N LEU A 170 -22.23 -1.56 -4.11
CA LEU A 170 -22.06 -2.61 -3.11
C LEU A 170 -22.63 -2.18 -1.75
N PHE A 171 -22.24 -1.02 -1.24
CA PHE A 171 -22.74 -0.56 0.06
C PHE A 171 -24.24 -0.22 0.05
N LYS A 172 -24.78 0.32 -1.05
CA LYS A 172 -26.23 0.54 -1.19
C LYS A 172 -27.00 -0.78 -1.16
N LYS A 173 -26.54 -1.78 -1.92
CA LYS A 173 -27.16 -3.10 -1.96
C LYS A 173 -27.08 -3.81 -0.61
N MET A 174 -25.93 -3.76 0.06
CA MET A 174 -25.79 -4.28 1.42
C MET A 174 -26.73 -3.59 2.41
N CYS A 175 -27.05 -2.31 2.21
CA CYS A 175 -27.93 -1.57 3.11
C CYS A 175 -29.44 -1.79 2.84
N HIS A 176 -29.83 -2.08 1.59
CA HIS A 176 -31.23 -2.03 1.17
C HIS A 176 -31.81 -3.35 0.64
N ASP A 177 -30.97 -4.24 0.11
CA ASP A 177 -31.44 -5.42 -0.63
C ASP A 177 -31.46 -6.71 0.24
N GLN A 178 -30.89 -6.67 1.45
CA GLN A 178 -30.68 -7.84 2.32
C GLN A 178 -30.38 -7.46 3.79
N ASP A 179 -30.49 -8.42 4.71
CA ASP A 179 -30.21 -8.26 6.16
C ASP A 179 -29.17 -9.27 6.71
N ASP A 180 -28.53 -10.07 5.85
CA ASP A 180 -27.64 -11.18 6.21
C ASP A 180 -26.22 -10.73 6.57
N ILE A 181 -25.68 -9.72 5.87
CA ILE A 181 -24.31 -9.20 6.05
C ILE A 181 -24.31 -7.67 6.20
N LYS A 182 -23.28 -7.11 6.84
CA LYS A 182 -23.11 -5.66 6.93
C LYS A 182 -21.63 -5.27 6.91
N PRO A 183 -21.28 -4.07 6.41
CA PRO A 183 -19.94 -3.54 6.59
C PRO A 183 -19.68 -3.27 8.08
N ILE A 184 -18.44 -3.46 8.50
CA ILE A 184 -17.99 -3.21 9.88
C ILE A 184 -16.53 -2.77 9.86
N THR A 185 -16.18 -1.85 10.74
CA THR A 185 -14.77 -1.49 10.96
C THR A 185 -14.09 -2.51 11.88
N PRO A 186 -12.75 -2.68 11.79
CA PRO A 186 -12.03 -3.56 12.71
C PRO A 186 -12.26 -3.22 14.18
N SER A 187 -12.32 -1.93 14.52
CA SER A 187 -12.61 -1.46 15.88
C SER A 187 -14.00 -1.87 16.36
N GLU A 188 -15.04 -1.62 15.56
CA GLU A 188 -16.41 -2.03 15.91
C GLU A 188 -16.52 -3.55 16.08
N TYR A 189 -15.86 -4.34 15.22
CA TYR A 189 -15.86 -5.78 15.37
C TYR A 189 -15.17 -6.23 16.66
N MET A 190 -14.03 -5.63 17.00
CA MET A 190 -13.31 -5.91 18.24
C MET A 190 -14.10 -5.58 19.50
N ASP A 191 -14.99 -4.59 19.43
CA ASP A 191 -15.83 -4.19 20.56
C ASP A 191 -17.08 -5.08 20.72
N MET A 192 -17.28 -6.08 19.84
CA MET A 192 -18.42 -7.02 19.92
C MET A 192 -18.20 -8.17 20.90
N TYR A 193 -16.96 -8.49 21.24
CA TYR A 193 -16.61 -9.65 22.07
C TYR A 193 -15.58 -9.24 23.12
N ASP A 194 -15.72 -9.80 24.33
CA ASP A 194 -14.80 -9.54 25.43
C ASP A 194 -13.45 -10.25 25.24
N ASP A 195 -13.41 -11.33 24.44
CA ASP A 195 -12.23 -12.17 24.28
C ASP A 195 -11.98 -12.68 22.84
N TYR A 196 -10.70 -12.85 22.55
CA TYR A 196 -10.20 -13.34 21.27
C TYR A 196 -9.08 -14.36 21.51
N PRO A 197 -9.01 -15.44 20.70
CA PRO A 197 -7.93 -16.40 20.86
C PRO A 197 -6.58 -15.74 20.58
N VAL A 198 -5.57 -16.12 21.37
CA VAL A 198 -4.21 -15.62 21.22
C VAL A 198 -3.44 -16.51 20.25
N ILE A 199 -2.77 -15.91 19.26
CA ILE A 199 -1.85 -16.59 18.35
C ILE A 199 -0.54 -15.80 18.21
N GLU A 200 0.49 -16.52 17.81
CA GLU A 200 1.70 -15.96 17.21
C GLU A 200 1.57 -16.09 15.70
N PRO A 201 1.32 -14.97 14.97
CA PRO A 201 1.23 -15.01 13.52
C PRO A 201 2.55 -15.45 12.88
N SER A 202 2.46 -16.14 11.76
CA SER A 202 3.65 -16.49 10.98
C SER A 202 4.18 -15.28 10.22
N SER A 203 5.49 -15.27 9.97
CA SER A 203 6.12 -14.26 9.11
C SER A 203 5.49 -14.30 7.73
N SER A 204 4.99 -13.16 7.28
CA SER A 204 4.23 -13.04 6.04
C SER A 204 4.29 -11.61 5.49
N SER A 205 4.08 -11.51 4.19
CA SER A 205 3.74 -10.30 3.47
C SER A 205 2.60 -10.60 2.49
N TRP A 206 1.95 -9.56 1.99
CA TRP A 206 1.01 -9.69 0.85
C TRP A 206 1.69 -9.54 -0.52
N GLY A 207 3.02 -9.61 -0.56
CA GLY A 207 3.83 -9.49 -1.78
C GLY A 207 3.95 -10.81 -2.56
N TYR A 208 4.81 -10.82 -3.58
CA TYR A 208 5.10 -12.03 -4.36
C TYR A 208 5.51 -13.20 -3.47
N LYS A 209 4.86 -14.36 -3.69
CA LYS A 209 4.98 -15.60 -2.88
C LYS A 209 4.63 -15.46 -1.39
N GLY A 210 4.20 -14.30 -0.93
CA GLY A 210 3.75 -14.08 0.44
C GLY A 210 4.87 -13.80 1.45
N TYR A 211 6.12 -13.59 1.04
CA TYR A 211 7.22 -13.30 1.95
C TYR A 211 8.04 -12.08 1.48
N SER A 212 9.35 -12.06 1.72
CA SER A 212 10.17 -10.86 1.55
C SER A 212 10.76 -10.68 0.16
N GLU A 213 10.57 -11.61 -0.78
CA GLU A 213 11.28 -11.62 -2.08
C GLU A 213 10.95 -10.44 -2.98
N MET A 214 9.87 -9.70 -2.72
CA MET A 214 9.65 -8.43 -3.41
C MET A 214 10.64 -7.35 -3.02
N TRP A 215 11.12 -7.39 -1.78
CA TRP A 215 11.98 -6.36 -1.20
C TRP A 215 13.39 -6.87 -0.94
N LEU A 216 13.63 -8.17 -0.93
CA LEU A 216 14.94 -8.77 -0.67
C LEU A 216 15.25 -9.84 -1.71
N ASP A 217 15.94 -9.44 -2.78
CA ASP A 217 16.49 -10.31 -3.81
C ASP A 217 17.74 -9.70 -4.47
N GLY A 218 18.32 -10.37 -5.46
CA GLY A 218 19.54 -9.89 -6.14
C GLY A 218 19.41 -8.57 -6.91
N SER A 219 18.21 -8.03 -7.12
CA SER A 219 18.00 -6.73 -7.79
C SER A 219 18.06 -5.55 -6.81
N ASN A 220 17.78 -5.78 -5.52
CA ASN A 220 17.64 -4.74 -4.52
C ASN A 220 18.44 -4.99 -3.21
N ASP A 221 19.04 -6.16 -3.01
CA ASP A 221 19.76 -6.53 -1.79
C ASP A 221 20.90 -5.55 -1.41
N TRP A 222 21.53 -4.92 -2.40
CA TRP A 222 22.63 -3.99 -2.23
C TRP A 222 22.25 -2.77 -1.37
N ILE A 223 20.96 -2.41 -1.27
CA ILE A 223 20.52 -1.24 -0.49
C ILE A 223 20.72 -1.48 1.01
N TYR A 224 20.54 -2.71 1.49
CA TYR A 224 20.38 -2.99 2.93
C TYR A 224 21.64 -2.74 3.74
N ARG A 225 22.82 -3.01 3.18
CA ARG A 225 24.10 -2.66 3.85
C ARG A 225 24.21 -1.15 4.10
N HIS A 226 23.68 -0.32 3.21
CA HIS A 226 23.68 1.13 3.35
C HIS A 226 22.64 1.57 4.37
N LEU A 227 21.40 1.04 4.28
CA LEU A 227 20.32 1.38 5.21
C LEU A 227 20.66 0.98 6.66
N HIS A 228 21.22 -0.21 6.87
CA HIS A 228 21.69 -0.63 8.19
C HIS A 228 22.79 0.30 8.70
N LYS A 229 23.76 0.66 7.84
CA LYS A 229 24.83 1.55 8.28
C LYS A 229 24.33 2.95 8.62
N MET A 230 23.39 3.49 7.85
CA MET A 230 22.79 4.79 8.12
C MET A 230 21.99 4.76 9.43
N ALA A 231 21.24 3.69 9.69
CA ALA A 231 20.52 3.53 10.96
C ALA A 231 21.47 3.53 12.17
N GLU A 232 22.58 2.77 12.11
CA GLU A 232 23.62 2.79 13.15
C GLU A 232 24.20 4.20 13.37
N LEU A 233 24.51 4.91 12.28
CA LEU A 233 25.06 6.26 12.35
C LEU A 233 24.04 7.26 12.90
N MET A 234 22.76 7.11 12.57
CA MET A 234 21.69 7.96 13.06
C MET A 234 21.50 7.81 14.58
N ILE A 235 21.45 6.56 15.07
CA ILE A 235 21.37 6.25 16.50
C ILE A 235 22.58 6.83 17.24
N LYS A 236 23.78 6.62 16.69
CA LYS A 236 25.00 7.18 17.28
C LYS A 236 24.96 8.72 17.30
N ALA A 237 24.62 9.35 16.19
CA ALA A 237 24.56 10.80 16.08
C ALA A 237 23.54 11.41 17.05
N ALA A 238 22.36 10.79 17.21
CA ALA A 238 21.36 11.20 18.18
C ALA A 238 21.89 11.08 19.63
N ASN A 239 22.51 9.95 19.97
CA ASN A 239 23.08 9.70 21.30
C ASN A 239 24.27 10.62 21.64
N ASP A 240 25.10 10.99 20.65
CA ASP A 240 26.23 11.92 20.82
C ASP A 240 25.75 13.38 20.98
N HIS A 241 24.49 13.69 20.61
CA HIS A 241 23.95 15.04 20.52
C HIS A 241 22.57 15.20 21.19
N LYS A 242 22.34 14.59 22.36
CA LYS A 242 21.03 14.54 23.04
C LYS A 242 20.32 15.87 23.25
N ASN A 243 21.07 16.96 23.38
CA ASN A 243 20.53 18.32 23.58
C ASN A 243 20.99 19.27 22.47
N ALA A 244 21.11 18.78 21.23
CA ALA A 244 21.45 19.65 20.12
C ALA A 244 20.37 20.72 19.92
N GLU A 245 20.82 21.93 19.62
CA GLU A 245 19.98 23.07 19.28
C GLU A 245 20.42 23.68 17.95
N GLY A 246 19.61 24.60 17.43
CA GLY A 246 19.94 25.37 16.23
C GLY A 246 20.27 24.50 15.02
N ILE A 247 21.39 24.81 14.36
CA ILE A 247 21.78 24.16 13.10
C ILE A 247 22.12 22.67 13.26
N ALA A 248 22.63 22.26 14.43
CA ALA A 248 22.93 20.85 14.70
C ALA A 248 21.64 20.01 14.81
N ALA A 249 20.63 20.51 15.54
CA ALA A 249 19.33 19.86 15.64
C ALA A 249 18.62 19.77 14.28
N ARG A 250 18.65 20.85 13.50
CA ARG A 250 18.14 20.86 12.11
C ARG A 250 18.82 19.81 11.24
N THR A 251 20.15 19.70 11.34
CA THR A 251 20.93 18.70 10.60
C THR A 251 20.55 17.27 10.99
N LEU A 252 20.43 16.98 12.29
CA LEU A 252 20.00 15.66 12.79
C LEU A 252 18.58 15.31 12.35
N ASN A 253 17.65 16.27 12.39
CA ASN A 253 16.29 16.08 11.91
C ASN A 253 16.25 15.82 10.40
N GLN A 254 17.05 16.53 9.61
CA GLN A 254 17.15 16.27 8.18
C GLN A 254 17.79 14.91 7.89
N MET A 255 18.84 14.51 8.63
CA MET A 255 19.41 13.16 8.55
C MET A 255 18.35 12.08 8.83
N ALA A 256 17.51 12.26 9.85
CA ALA A 256 16.42 11.33 10.13
C ALA A 256 15.42 11.24 8.96
N ARG A 257 15.08 12.35 8.30
CA ARG A 257 14.25 12.34 7.08
C ARG A 257 14.91 11.60 5.93
N GLU A 258 16.18 11.86 5.65
CA GLU A 258 16.92 11.17 4.58
C GLU A 258 16.98 9.65 4.84
N LEU A 259 17.16 9.23 6.10
CA LEU A 259 17.10 7.82 6.48
C LEU A 259 15.71 7.22 6.20
N LEU A 260 14.64 7.86 6.67
CA LEU A 260 13.27 7.38 6.45
C LEU A 260 12.90 7.32 4.97
N LEU A 261 13.30 8.34 4.20
CA LEU A 261 13.09 8.38 2.75
C LEU A 261 13.87 7.27 2.03
N ALA A 262 15.11 7.00 2.43
CA ALA A 262 15.89 5.89 1.89
C ALA A 262 15.30 4.51 2.27
N GLN A 263 14.62 4.42 3.42
CA GLN A 263 13.97 3.21 3.91
C GLN A 263 12.60 2.93 3.29
N SER A 264 12.10 3.77 2.36
CA SER A 264 10.83 3.45 1.68
C SER A 264 10.94 2.11 0.95
N SER A 265 9.96 1.23 1.19
CA SER A 265 9.89 -0.08 0.56
C SER A 265 9.58 0.00 -0.94
N ASP A 266 9.04 1.15 -1.39
CA ASP A 266 8.77 1.44 -2.80
C ASP A 266 10.04 1.29 -3.66
N TRP A 267 11.20 1.69 -3.15
CA TRP A 267 12.44 1.62 -3.93
C TRP A 267 12.80 0.19 -4.30
N ALA A 268 12.77 -0.72 -3.32
CA ALA A 268 13.06 -2.13 -3.55
C ALA A 268 11.98 -2.79 -4.41
N PHE A 269 10.72 -2.39 -4.23
CA PHE A 269 9.60 -2.84 -5.06
C PHE A 269 9.76 -2.44 -6.53
N ILE A 270 10.02 -1.15 -6.81
CA ILE A 270 10.21 -0.61 -8.16
C ILE A 270 11.40 -1.30 -8.84
N MET A 271 12.53 -1.46 -8.13
CA MET A 271 13.70 -2.20 -8.61
C MET A 271 13.32 -3.62 -9.04
N ARG A 272 12.57 -4.35 -8.20
CA ARG A 272 12.13 -5.72 -8.46
C ARG A 272 11.15 -5.83 -9.63
N THR A 273 10.21 -4.89 -9.75
CA THR A 273 9.20 -4.90 -10.82
C THR A 273 9.76 -4.52 -12.20
N GLY A 274 10.95 -3.89 -12.25
CA GLY A 274 11.61 -3.52 -13.50
C GLY A 274 11.08 -2.24 -14.17
N THR A 275 9.98 -1.67 -13.68
CA THR A 275 9.43 -0.40 -14.16
C THR A 275 10.19 0.76 -13.53
N PHE A 276 10.87 1.61 -14.31
CA PHE A 276 11.59 2.78 -13.78
C PHE A 276 12.67 2.45 -12.71
N SER A 277 13.34 1.29 -12.83
CA SER A 277 14.37 0.86 -11.85
C SER A 277 15.51 1.87 -11.70
N GLU A 278 15.93 2.53 -12.78
CA GLU A 278 16.99 3.55 -12.74
C GLU A 278 16.61 4.71 -11.81
N TYR A 279 15.35 5.16 -11.87
CA TYR A 279 14.84 6.21 -10.99
C TYR A 279 14.87 5.77 -9.53
N ALA A 280 14.45 4.54 -9.20
CA ALA A 280 14.53 4.04 -7.83
C ALA A 280 15.98 3.94 -7.33
N VAL A 281 16.90 3.46 -8.17
CA VAL A 281 18.33 3.38 -7.82
C VAL A 281 18.92 4.76 -7.56
N GLU A 282 18.62 5.73 -8.42
CA GLU A 282 19.07 7.12 -8.26
C GLU A 282 18.50 7.74 -6.98
N ARG A 283 17.19 7.61 -6.75
CA ARG A 283 16.54 8.14 -5.53
C ARG A 283 17.12 7.56 -4.25
N THR A 284 17.34 6.24 -4.20
CA THR A 284 17.97 5.61 -3.03
C THR A 284 19.39 6.13 -2.82
N LYS A 285 20.20 6.22 -3.88
CA LYS A 285 21.58 6.74 -3.79
C LYS A 285 21.62 8.21 -3.37
N ASP A 286 20.70 9.03 -3.85
CA ASP A 286 20.59 10.44 -3.47
C ASP A 286 20.35 10.63 -1.97
N HIS A 287 19.39 9.89 -1.41
CA HIS A 287 19.09 9.94 0.02
C HIS A 287 20.27 9.40 0.86
N ILE A 288 20.93 8.31 0.43
CA ILE A 288 22.15 7.80 1.07
C ILE A 288 23.25 8.87 1.05
N ALA A 289 23.51 9.49 -0.11
CA ALA A 289 24.57 10.48 -0.26
C ALA A 289 24.32 11.71 0.62
N ARG A 290 23.09 12.26 0.61
CA ARG A 290 22.71 13.39 1.44
C ARG A 290 22.85 13.09 2.93
N PHE A 291 22.36 11.94 3.39
CA PHE A 291 22.55 11.50 4.77
C PHE A 291 24.02 11.49 5.17
N LEU A 292 24.88 10.85 4.37
CA LEU A 292 26.30 10.70 4.67
C LEU A 292 27.04 12.05 4.65
N THR A 293 26.68 12.95 3.73
CA THR A 293 27.21 14.32 3.69
C THR A 293 26.83 15.10 4.94
N LEU A 294 25.55 15.11 5.33
CA LEU A 294 25.08 15.80 6.54
C LEU A 294 25.74 15.24 7.80
N HIS A 295 25.83 13.91 7.92
CA HIS A 295 26.52 13.24 9.02
C HIS A 295 28.01 13.64 9.10
N ALA A 296 28.71 13.68 7.96
CA ALA A 296 30.12 14.08 7.92
C ALA A 296 30.30 15.56 8.32
N GLN A 297 29.43 16.44 7.83
CA GLN A 297 29.44 17.87 8.17
C GLN A 297 29.16 18.11 9.66
N LEU A 298 28.17 17.41 10.23
CA LEU A 298 27.87 17.45 11.66
C LEU A 298 29.08 17.03 12.49
N ARG A 299 29.70 15.88 12.16
CA ARG A 299 30.87 15.35 12.88
C ARG A 299 32.08 16.28 12.82
N ASN A 300 32.28 16.95 11.70
CA ASN A 300 33.43 17.83 11.49
C ASN A 300 33.18 19.27 11.99
N GLY A 301 31.97 19.59 12.48
CA GLY A 301 31.61 20.96 12.88
C GLY A 301 31.58 21.94 11.71
N SER A 302 31.37 21.46 10.49
CA SER A 302 31.45 22.23 9.24
C SER A 302 30.14 22.16 8.44
N ILE A 303 29.02 22.46 9.11
CA ILE A 303 27.69 22.37 8.50
C ILE A 303 27.52 23.46 7.44
N ASP A 304 27.18 23.04 6.22
CA ASP A 304 26.81 23.94 5.13
C ASP A 304 25.32 24.25 5.23
N GLU A 305 24.99 25.43 5.73
CA GLU A 305 23.60 25.87 5.92
C GLU A 305 22.82 25.98 4.60
N LYS A 306 23.50 26.25 3.48
CA LYS A 306 22.86 26.33 2.17
C LYS A 306 22.44 24.93 1.70
N LEU A 307 23.33 23.95 1.84
CA LEU A 307 23.02 22.55 1.51
C LEU A 307 21.91 22.00 2.42
N LEU A 308 21.99 22.30 3.72
CA LEU A 308 20.94 21.91 4.68
C LEU A 308 19.59 22.50 4.29
N SER A 309 19.54 23.80 3.98
CA SER A 309 18.29 24.48 3.61
C SER A 309 17.71 23.98 2.27
N ASP A 310 18.56 23.62 1.29
CA ASP A 310 18.14 22.95 0.05
C ASP A 310 17.49 21.59 0.34
N ALA A 311 18.13 20.77 1.19
CA ALA A 311 17.61 19.46 1.57
C ALA A 311 16.29 19.59 2.34
N GLU A 312 16.20 20.50 3.31
CA GLU A 312 14.97 20.79 4.06
C GLU A 312 13.85 21.27 3.13
N SER A 313 14.14 22.10 2.13
CA SER A 313 13.13 22.57 1.17
C SER A 313 12.65 21.46 0.23
N LYS A 314 13.56 20.59 -0.22
CA LYS A 314 13.26 19.54 -1.20
C LYS A 314 12.59 18.32 -0.56
N TYR A 315 12.98 17.98 0.66
CA TYR A 315 12.57 16.78 1.39
C TYR A 315 12.01 17.14 2.77
N ASN A 316 10.94 17.94 2.78
CA ASN A 316 10.30 18.49 3.97
C ASN A 316 9.25 17.58 4.63
N VAL A 317 9.25 16.28 4.34
CA VAL A 317 8.32 15.32 4.96
C VAL A 317 8.57 15.26 6.47
N PHE A 318 7.51 15.09 7.27
CA PHE A 318 7.58 15.13 8.74
C PHE A 318 8.20 16.44 9.26
N GLY A 319 7.47 17.55 9.09
CA GLY A 319 7.92 18.87 9.54
C GLY A 319 8.31 18.92 11.02
N ASN A 320 7.63 18.11 11.86
CA ASN A 320 7.85 18.02 13.30
C ASN A 320 8.69 16.79 13.72
N ILE A 321 9.45 16.18 12.80
CA ILE A 321 10.34 15.07 13.17
C ILE A 321 11.32 15.52 14.26
N ASN A 322 11.56 14.63 15.21
CA ASN A 322 12.53 14.86 16.27
C ASN A 322 13.53 13.71 16.28
N TYR A 323 14.79 14.03 16.03
CA TYR A 323 15.88 13.05 16.01
C TYR A 323 16.02 12.27 17.33
N SER A 324 15.50 12.81 18.44
CA SER A 324 15.53 12.15 19.75
C SER A 324 14.81 10.79 19.76
N MET A 325 13.94 10.51 18.78
CA MET A 325 13.34 9.19 18.58
C MET A 325 14.36 8.07 18.30
N TYR A 326 15.59 8.44 17.92
CA TYR A 326 16.71 7.52 17.69
C TYR A 326 17.66 7.44 18.90
N GLU A 327 17.37 8.13 20.00
CA GLU A 327 18.08 7.94 21.26
C GLU A 327 17.67 6.61 21.90
N GLY A 328 18.65 5.86 22.39
CA GLY A 328 18.45 4.51 22.90
C GLY A 328 19.76 3.81 23.19
#